data_AF-A0A914LK79-F1
#
_entry.id   AF-A0A914LK79-F1
#
_cell.length_a   1.000
_cell.length_b   1.000
_cell.length_c   1.000
_cell.angle_alpha   90.00
_cell.angle_beta   90.00
_cell.angle_gamma   90.00
#
_symmetry.space_group_name_H-M   'P 1'
#
loop_
_entity.id
_entity.type
_entity.pdbx_description
1 polymer ?
#
loop_
_entity_poly.entity_id
_entity_poly.type
_entity_poly.pdbx_seq_one_letter_code
_entity_poly.pdbx_strand_id
1 'polypeptide(L)'
;MKVWYVRTLNSCCNYLIAIDALFTAIYQTSNSISMFIVLSGINFINLDICFYFMIYSILSTMMTNCLTFFIGFDRLLSVLFPFTLVCDSVDIKGRGPIL
;
A
#
# COMPACT_ATOMS: atom_id res chain seq x y z
N MET A 1 -6.39 16.91 -22.09
CA MET A 1 -6.29 16.51 -20.66
C MET A 1 -4.85 16.14 -20.37
N LYS A 2 -4.22 16.88 -19.46
CA LYS A 2 -2.77 16.94 -19.30
C LYS A 2 -2.30 15.82 -18.35
N VAL A 3 -1.68 14.78 -18.91
CA VAL A 3 -1.06 13.64 -18.21
C VAL A 3 0.24 14.09 -17.52
N TRP A 4 0.14 14.99 -16.53
CA TRP A 4 1.28 15.46 -15.74
C TRP A 4 1.37 14.80 -14.36
N TYR A 5 0.34 14.07 -13.93
CA TYR A 5 0.27 13.53 -12.57
C TYR A 5 1.32 12.44 -12.30
N VAL A 6 1.66 11.61 -13.29
CA VAL A 6 2.49 10.42 -13.07
C VAL A 6 3.98 10.77 -12.85
N ARG A 7 4.47 11.87 -13.43
CA ARG A 7 5.92 12.15 -13.47
C ARG A 7 6.50 12.65 -12.15
N THR A 8 5.69 13.29 -11.32
CA THR A 8 6.07 13.77 -9.98
C THR A 8 5.74 12.78 -8.86
N LEU A 9 5.06 11.67 -9.18
CA LEU A 9 4.73 10.63 -8.19
C LEU A 9 5.79 9.52 -8.07
N ASN A 10 6.83 9.48 -8.89
CA ASN A 10 7.90 8.46 -8.82
C ASN A 10 8.90 8.74 -7.68
N SER A 11 8.42 8.74 -6.44
CA SER A 11 9.25 8.67 -5.24
C SER A 11 9.03 7.32 -4.57
N CYS A 12 10.07 6.77 -3.94
CA CYS A 12 10.00 5.48 -3.23
C CYS A 12 8.80 5.44 -2.26
N CYS A 13 8.57 6.54 -1.53
CA CYS A 13 7.45 6.69 -0.62
C CYS A 13 6.07 6.51 -1.30
N ASN A 14 5.88 7.05 -2.51
CA ASN A 14 4.61 6.92 -3.23
C ASN A 14 4.39 5.49 -3.74
N TYR A 15 5.46 4.74 -4.00
CA TYR A 15 5.37 3.31 -4.33
C TYR A 15 4.93 2.50 -3.11
N LEU A 16 5.49 2.78 -1.92
CA LEU A 16 5.03 2.18 -0.67
C LEU A 16 3.55 2.48 -0.39
N ILE A 17 3.11 3.73 -0.60
CA ILE A 17 1.71 4.13 -0.43
C ILE A 17 0.79 3.40 -1.43
N ALA A 18 1.22 3.24 -2.68
CA ALA A 18 0.45 2.52 -3.69
C ALA A 18 0.27 1.04 -3.34
N ILE A 19 1.33 0.40 -2.83
CA ILE A 19 1.28 -0.99 -2.36
C ILE A 19 0.38 -1.11 -1.13
N ASP A 20 0.50 -0.19 -0.17
CA ASP A 20 -0.35 -0.16 1.03
C ASP A 20 -1.83 -0.06 0.65
N ALA A 21 -2.19 0.87 -0.24
CA ALA A 21 -3.55 1.05 -0.73
C ALA A 21 -4.10 -0.19 -1.45
N LEU A 22 -3.24 -0.93 -2.17
CA LEU A 22 -3.62 -2.20 -2.80
C LEU A 22 -3.98 -3.26 -1.76
N PHE A 23 -3.17 -3.41 -0.70
CA PHE A 23 -3.50 -4.32 0.40
C PHE A 23 -4.77 -3.90 1.14
N THR A 24 -4.98 -2.60 1.37
CA THR A 24 -6.21 -2.11 2.00
C THR A 24 -7.44 -2.40 1.14
N ALA A 25 -7.36 -2.22 -0.18
CA ALA A 25 -8.45 -2.53 -1.10
C ALA A 25 -8.81 -4.02 -1.07
N ILE A 26 -7.79 -4.88 -1.08
CA ILE A 26 -7.94 -6.33 -0.97
C ILE A 26 -8.63 -6.72 0.35
N TYR A 27 -8.18 -6.16 1.47
CA TYR A 27 -8.81 -6.38 2.78
C TYR A 27 -10.28 -5.93 2.79
N GLN A 28 -10.56 -4.74 2.25
CA GLN A 28 -11.90 -4.19 2.19
C GLN A 28 -12.85 -5.04 1.33
N THR A 29 -12.37 -5.56 0.20
CA THR A 29 -13.16 -6.48 -0.63
C THR A 29 -13.45 -7.78 0.10
N SER A 30 -12.48 -8.33 0.83
CA SER A 30 -12.67 -9.54 1.65
C SER A 30 -13.73 -9.36 2.73
N ASN A 31 -13.71 -8.21 3.43
CA ASN A 31 -14.75 -7.87 4.41
C ASN A 31 -16.12 -7.65 3.76
N SER A 32 -16.17 -7.05 2.57
CA SER A 32 -17.42 -6.82 1.85
C SER A 32 -18.09 -8.15 1.44
N ILE A 33 -17.28 -9.12 1.01
CA ILE A 33 -17.75 -10.48 0.69
C ILE A 33 -18.28 -11.17 1.96
N SER A 34 -17.55 -11.10 3.07
CA SER A 34 -17.99 -11.64 4.37
C SER A 34 -19.30 -11.00 4.86
N MET A 35 -19.46 -9.68 4.71
CA MET A 35 -20.69 -8.98 5.07
C MET A 35 -21.88 -9.42 4.20
N PHE A 36 -21.68 -9.59 2.89
CA PHE A 36 -22.71 -10.06 1.97
C PHE A 36 -23.21 -11.47 2.34
N ILE A 37 -22.29 -12.35 2.75
CA ILE A 37 -22.59 -13.69 3.23
C ILE A 37 -23.48 -13.66 4.48
N VAL A 38 -23.10 -12.83 5.47
CA VAL A 38 -23.86 -12.68 6.72
C VAL A 38 -25.26 -12.14 6.44
N LEU A 39 -25.38 -11.14 5.55
CA LEU A 39 -26.67 -10.56 5.15
C LEU A 39 -27.55 -11.52 4.34
N SER A 40 -26.94 -12.42 3.56
CA SER A 40 -27.67 -13.41 2.76
C SER A 40 -28.22 -14.57 3.60
N GLY A 41 -27.84 -14.68 4.88
CA GLY A 41 -28.34 -15.73 5.79
C GLY A 41 -27.90 -17.15 5.40
N ILE A 42 -26.92 -17.29 4.51
CA ILE A 42 -26.41 -18.58 4.05
C ILE A 42 -25.48 -19.13 5.13
N ASN A 43 -26.01 -19.97 6.02
CA ASN A 43 -25.28 -20.55 7.17
C ASN A 43 -24.23 -21.61 6.79
N PHE A 44 -24.19 -22.08 5.54
CA PHE A 44 -23.31 -23.16 5.09
C PHE A 44 -22.30 -22.66 4.07
N ILE A 45 -21.27 -21.97 4.57
CA ILE A 45 -20.00 -21.86 3.85
C ILE A 45 -19.09 -22.98 4.29
N ASN A 46 -18.41 -23.58 3.31
CA ASN A 46 -17.37 -24.56 3.58
C ASN A 46 -16.32 -23.95 4.51
N LEU A 47 -16.03 -24.64 5.61
CA LEU A 47 -15.15 -24.17 6.68
C LEU A 47 -13.75 -23.83 6.14
N ASP A 48 -13.31 -24.58 5.13
CA ASP A 48 -12.06 -24.34 4.39
C ASP A 48 -12.02 -22.95 3.75
N ILE A 49 -13.09 -22.54 3.06
CA ILE A 49 -13.16 -21.25 2.35
C ILE A 49 -13.14 -20.09 3.35
N CYS A 50 -13.86 -20.24 4.47
CA CYS A 50 -13.86 -19.25 5.54
C CYS A 50 -12.46 -19.08 6.16
N PHE A 51 -11.76 -20.20 6.38
CA PHE A 51 -10.39 -20.19 6.91
C PHE A 51 -9.41 -19.48 5.97
N TYR A 52 -9.49 -19.74 4.66
CA TYR A 52 -8.70 -19.02 3.66
C TYR A 52 -8.99 -17.52 3.65
N PHE A 53 -10.27 -17.13 3.71
CA PHE A 53 -10.66 -15.71 3.78
C PHE A 53 -10.10 -15.03 5.04
N MET A 54 -10.19 -15.71 6.19
CA MET A 54 -9.72 -15.18 7.46
C MET A 54 -8.20 -15.00 7.48
N ILE A 55 -7.44 -16.01 7.05
CA ILE A 55 -5.97 -15.93 6.94
C ILE A 55 -5.56 -14.79 6.02
N TYR A 56 -6.22 -14.68 4.87
CA TYR A 56 -5.91 -13.64 3.89
C TYR A 56 -6.15 -12.23 4.45
N SER A 57 -7.25 -12.05 5.18
CA SER A 57 -7.57 -10.78 5.86
C SER A 57 -6.54 -10.43 6.95
N ILE A 58 -6.13 -11.41 7.75
CA ILE A 58 -5.12 -11.23 8.81
C ILE A 58 -3.75 -10.89 8.21
N LEU A 59 -3.34 -11.60 7.16
CA LEU A 59 -2.09 -11.33 6.48
C LEU A 59 -2.08 -9.92 5.88
N SER A 60 -3.17 -9.53 5.23
CA SER A 60 -3.31 -8.20 4.62
C SER A 60 -3.22 -7.08 5.65
N THR A 61 -3.88 -7.22 6.79
CA THR A 61 -3.83 -6.20 7.87
C THR A 61 -2.45 -6.10 8.50
N MET A 62 -1.76 -7.21 8.73
CA MET A 62 -0.38 -7.20 9.21
C MET A 62 0.56 -6.50 8.22
N MET A 63 0.42 -6.79 6.92
CA MET A 63 1.23 -6.14 5.87
C MET A 63 0.95 -4.64 5.78
N THR A 64 -0.31 -4.20 5.81
CA THR A 64 -0.68 -2.77 5.82
C THR A 64 -0.09 -2.06 7.04
N ASN A 65 -0.15 -2.66 8.24
CA ASN A 65 0.43 -2.06 9.44
C ASN A 65 1.96 -1.89 9.31
N CYS A 66 2.66 -2.90 8.80
CA CYS A 66 4.10 -2.81 8.54
C CYS A 66 4.43 -1.72 7.52
N LEU A 67 3.72 -1.68 6.38
CA LEU A 67 3.93 -0.69 5.33
C LEU A 67 3.66 0.73 5.83
N THR A 68 2.57 0.93 6.57
CA THR A 68 2.23 2.21 7.19
C THR A 68 3.31 2.66 8.18
N PHE A 69 3.88 1.73 8.95
CA PHE A 69 5.01 2.02 9.84
C PHE A 69 6.25 2.47 9.05
N PHE A 70 6.61 1.77 7.98
CA PHE A 70 7.75 2.16 7.12
C PHE A 70 7.52 3.50 6.43
N ILE A 71 6.32 3.78 5.94
CA ILE A 71 5.96 5.09 5.35
C ILE A 71 6.07 6.20 6.39
N GLY A 72 5.56 5.96 7.61
CA GLY A 72 5.68 6.90 8.72
C GLY A 72 7.14 7.18 9.09
N PHE A 73 7.98 6.13 9.09
CA PHE A 73 9.41 6.25 9.38
C PHE A 73 10.16 7.01 8.27
N ASP A 74 9.88 6.71 7.01
CA ASP A 74 10.42 7.41 5.83
C ASP A 74 10.11 8.92 5.89
N ARG A 75 8.86 9.26 6.24
CA ARG A 75 8.44 10.66 6.43
C ARG A 75 9.10 11.31 7.64
N LEU A 76 9.20 10.62 8.77
CA LEU A 76 9.85 11.15 9.98
C LEU A 76 11.34 11.45 9.72
N LEU A 77 12.02 10.52 9.04
CA LEU A 77 13.41 10.67 8.62
C LEU A 77 13.59 11.86 7.67
N SER A 78 12.68 12.05 6.70
CA SER A 78 12.72 13.20 5.78
C SER A 78 12.60 14.55 6.48
N VAL A 79 11.87 14.61 7.60
CA VAL A 79 11.68 15.83 8.40
C VAL A 79 12.85 16.06 9.36
N LEU A 80 13.38 15.01 9.98
CA LEU A 80 14.51 15.09 10.91
C LEU A 80 15.84 15.38 10.22
N PHE A 81 16.05 14.82 9.02
CA PHE A 81 17.31 14.87 8.29
C PHE A 81 17.10 15.30 6.84
N PRO A 82 16.74 16.57 6.59
CA PRO A 82 16.46 17.06 5.24
C PRO A 82 17.69 17.06 4.33
N PHE A 83 18.91 16.99 4.87
CA PHE A 83 20.16 17.01 4.09
C PHE A 83 20.74 15.63 3.78
N THR A 84 20.46 14.61 4.61
CA THR A 84 21.07 13.28 4.49
C THR A 84 20.32 12.37 3.51
N LEU A 85 19.02 12.60 3.32
CA LEU A 85 18.13 11.75 2.50
C LEU A 85 17.87 12.29 1.10
N VAL A 86 18.39 13.48 0.78
CA VAL A 86 18.36 14.03 -0.59
C VAL A 86 19.11 13.12 -1.57
N CYS A 87 19.98 12.22 -1.11
CA CYS A 87 20.65 11.24 -1.96
C CYS A 87 19.70 10.29 -2.70
N ASP A 88 18.56 9.87 -2.13
CA ASP A 88 17.57 9.03 -2.86
C ASP A 88 16.80 9.84 -3.94
N SER A 89 16.85 11.17 -3.88
CA SER A 89 16.25 12.06 -4.89
C SER A 89 17.23 12.48 -6.00
N VAL A 90 18.54 12.29 -5.80
CA VAL A 90 19.58 12.65 -6.79
C VAL A 90 19.75 11.57 -7.86
N ASP A 91 19.36 10.32 -7.60
CA ASP A 91 19.50 9.22 -8.57
C ASP A 91 18.58 9.37 -9.82
N ILE A 92 17.48 10.12 -9.73
CA ILE A 92 16.63 10.43 -10.90
C ILE A 92 17.13 11.66 -11.68
N LYS A 93 17.91 12.55 -11.05
CA LYS A 93 18.47 13.73 -11.75
C LYS A 93 19.81 13.45 -12.43
N GLY A 94 20.39 12.26 -12.20
CA GLY A 94 21.65 11.80 -12.80
C GLY A 94 21.52 11.07 -14.15
N ARG A 95 20.30 10.78 -14.65
CA ARG A 95 20.12 10.10 -15.94
C ARG A 95 19.52 11.00 -17.02
N GLY A 96 20.38 11.82 -17.60
CA GLY A 96 20.14 12.57 -18.83
C GLY A 96 21.14 13.71 -19.04
N PRO A 97 22.24 13.50 -19.80
CA PRO A 97 23.22 14.52 -20.10
C PRO A 97 22.91 15.27 -21.41
N ILE A 98 23.39 16.51 -21.45
CA ILE A 98 23.75 17.42 -22.59
C ILE A 98 22.65 17.90 -23.56
N LEU A 99 22.58 19.25 -23.68
CA LEU A 99 22.05 20.09 -24.78
C LEU A 99 20.67 19.76 -25.40
#